data_AF-A0ABD5DHI6-F1
#
_entry.id   AF-A0ABD5DHI6-F1
#
_cell.length_a   1.000
_cell.length_b   1.000
_cell.length_c   1.000
_cell.angle_alpha   90.00
_cell.angle_beta   90.00
_cell.angle_gamma   90.00
#
_symmetry.space_group_name_H-M   'P 1'
#
loop_
_entity.id
_entity.type
_entity.pdbx_description
1 polymer ?
#
loop_
_entity_poly.entity_id
_entity_poly.type
_entity_poly.pdbx_seq_one_letter_code
_entity_poly.pdbx_strand_id
1 'polypeptide(L)'
;NLKGTGIGTFSDRLRDAVRGGGPFDSGDALRQNQGVGSGAGVLPNELTTLSDDQARHLADLTRLGMAGNLADFVLIDKDGAVKRGSEID
;
A
#
# COMPACT_ATOMS: atom_id res chain seq x y z
N ASN A 1 4.48 -2.37 22.00
CA ASN A 1 4.68 -3.22 20.80
C ASN A 1 3.77 -4.44 20.95
N LEU A 2 2.98 -4.80 19.93
CA LEU A 2 1.94 -5.85 19.99
C LEU A 2 2.27 -7.10 19.13
N LYS A 3 3.43 -7.13 18.47
CA LYS A 3 3.85 -8.31 17.68
C LYS A 3 3.89 -9.56 18.57
N GLY A 4 3.22 -10.62 18.13
CA GLY A 4 3.23 -11.94 18.79
C GLY A 4 2.31 -12.08 20.00
N THR A 5 1.50 -11.07 20.36
CA THR A 5 0.59 -11.15 21.52
C THR A 5 -0.77 -11.78 21.20
N GLY A 6 -1.09 -11.95 19.91
CA GLY A 6 -2.42 -12.39 19.45
C GLY A 6 -3.50 -11.30 19.49
N ILE A 7 -3.16 -10.06 19.91
CA ILE A 7 -4.07 -8.91 19.89
C ILE A 7 -4.02 -8.25 18.51
N GLY A 8 -5.17 -8.17 17.83
CA GLY A 8 -5.29 -7.53 16.52
C GLY A 8 -5.09 -6.02 16.58
N THR A 9 -4.49 -5.46 15.52
CA THR A 9 -4.35 -4.02 15.29
C THR A 9 -4.84 -3.66 13.89
N PHE A 10 -5.38 -2.45 13.73
CA PHE A 10 -5.69 -1.93 12.41
C PHE A 10 -4.40 -1.68 11.61
N SER A 11 -4.46 -1.92 10.30
CA SER A 11 -3.39 -1.58 9.37
C SER A 11 -3.72 -0.30 8.63
N ASP A 12 -2.97 0.75 8.92
CA ASP A 12 -2.88 1.97 8.15
C ASP A 12 -2.28 1.71 6.76
N ARG A 13 -1.18 0.93 6.67
CA ARG A 13 -0.52 0.58 5.41
C ARG A 13 -1.48 0.04 4.35
N LEU A 14 -2.30 -0.96 4.69
CA LEU A 14 -3.27 -1.52 3.74
C LEU A 14 -4.36 -0.51 3.38
N ARG A 15 -4.87 0.24 4.37
CA ARG A 15 -5.88 1.27 4.13
C ARG A 15 -5.38 2.30 3.12
N ASP A 16 -4.18 2.83 3.33
CA ASP A 16 -3.61 3.91 2.54
C ASP A 16 -3.17 3.41 1.16
N ALA A 17 -2.62 2.20 1.05
CA ALA A 17 -2.28 1.60 -0.24
C ALA A 17 -3.49 1.36 -1.16
N VAL A 18 -4.62 0.93 -0.58
CA VAL A 18 -5.85 0.67 -1.34
C VAL A 18 -6.58 1.96 -1.67
N ARG A 19 -6.80 2.83 -0.68
CA ARG A 19 -7.56 4.08 -0.88
C ARG A 19 -6.77 5.09 -1.72
N GLY A 20 -5.48 5.22 -1.42
CA GLY A 20 -4.62 6.29 -1.87
C GLY A 20 -4.55 7.44 -0.87
N GLY A 21 -3.35 8.00 -0.72
CA GLY A 21 -3.10 9.14 0.16
C GLY A 21 -2.97 8.76 1.63
N GLY A 22 -3.10 9.76 2.50
CA GLY A 22 -2.98 9.62 3.95
C GLY A 22 -4.25 9.99 4.72
N PRO A 23 -4.27 9.76 6.05
CA PRO A 23 -5.41 10.06 6.90
C PRO A 23 -5.75 11.56 6.99
N PHE A 24 -4.85 12.43 6.57
CA PHE A 24 -5.00 13.89 6.61
C PHE A 24 -5.31 14.51 5.23
N ASP A 25 -5.41 13.69 4.19
CA ASP A 25 -5.74 14.18 2.86
C ASP A 25 -7.20 14.63 2.79
N SER A 26 -7.41 15.76 2.11
CA SER A 26 -8.73 16.36 1.90
C SER A 26 -8.77 17.10 0.57
N GLY A 27 -9.97 17.35 0.05
CA GLY A 27 -10.16 18.06 -1.22
C GLY A 27 -9.41 17.39 -2.38
N ASP A 28 -8.66 18.19 -3.13
CA ASP A 28 -7.91 17.72 -4.30
C ASP A 28 -6.81 16.71 -3.96
N ALA A 29 -6.25 16.74 -2.75
CA ALA A 29 -5.23 15.77 -2.33
C ALA A 29 -5.76 14.33 -2.36
N LEU A 30 -7.03 14.11 -2.03
CA LEU A 30 -7.68 12.79 -2.11
C LEU A 30 -7.78 12.27 -3.54
N ARG A 31 -7.87 13.18 -4.51
CA ARG A 31 -7.99 12.84 -5.93
C ARG A 31 -6.60 12.64 -6.52
N GLN A 32 -5.65 13.51 -6.20
CA GLN A 32 -4.26 13.43 -6.66
C GLN A 32 -3.59 12.13 -6.18
N ASN A 33 -3.76 11.76 -4.91
CA ASN A 33 -3.13 10.60 -4.32
C ASN A 33 -3.98 9.34 -4.52
N GLN A 34 -4.03 8.81 -5.75
CA GLN A 34 -4.72 7.54 -6.02
C GLN A 34 -4.02 6.36 -5.35
N GLY A 35 -4.81 5.36 -4.95
CA GLY A 35 -4.38 4.05 -4.48
C GLY A 35 -4.85 2.95 -5.42
N VAL A 36 -4.54 1.70 -5.09
CA VAL A 36 -4.87 0.55 -5.96
C VAL A 36 -6.38 0.45 -6.22
N GLY A 37 -7.21 0.70 -5.21
CA GLY A 37 -8.67 0.67 -5.31
C GLY A 37 -9.29 1.89 -5.99
N SER A 38 -8.51 2.95 -6.21
CA SER A 38 -8.97 4.19 -6.85
C SER A 38 -8.27 4.50 -8.17
N GLY A 39 -7.49 3.56 -8.73
CA GLY A 39 -6.98 3.61 -10.11
C GLY A 39 -5.46 3.79 -10.27
N ALA A 40 -4.66 3.74 -9.20
CA ALA A 40 -3.21 3.89 -9.28
C ALA A 40 -2.58 2.96 -10.32
N GLY A 41 -1.88 3.53 -11.31
CA GLY A 41 -1.16 2.81 -12.37
C GLY A 41 -2.03 2.16 -13.46
N VAL A 42 -3.36 2.18 -13.34
CA VAL A 42 -4.28 1.52 -14.30
C VAL A 42 -5.27 2.51 -14.92
N LEU A 43 -5.79 3.43 -14.11
CA LEU A 43 -6.77 4.43 -14.53
C LEU A 43 -6.40 5.79 -13.89
N PRO A 44 -5.36 6.46 -14.40
CA PRO A 44 -4.93 7.76 -13.88
C PRO A 44 -6.04 8.80 -14.10
N ASN A 45 -6.35 9.56 -13.04
CA ASN A 45 -7.23 10.72 -13.17
C ASN A 45 -6.46 11.98 -13.59
N GLU A 46 -7.16 13.10 -13.73
CA GLU A 46 -6.58 14.35 -14.24
C GLU A 46 -5.64 15.07 -13.26
N LEU A 47 -5.66 14.68 -11.98
CA LEU A 47 -4.88 15.30 -10.91
C LEU A 47 -3.72 14.44 -10.43
N THR A 48 -3.71 13.14 -10.75
CA THR A 48 -2.71 12.23 -10.19
C THR A 48 -1.31 12.55 -10.69
N THR A 49 -0.36 12.44 -9.77
CA THR A 49 1.07 12.59 -10.06
C THR A 49 1.86 11.34 -9.68
N LEU A 50 1.18 10.21 -9.47
CA LEU A 50 1.84 8.94 -9.16
C LEU A 50 2.68 8.47 -10.34
N SER A 51 3.92 8.09 -10.06
CA SER A 51 4.73 7.33 -11.00
C SER A 51 4.32 5.86 -11.03
N ASP A 52 4.66 5.16 -12.11
CA ASP A 52 4.48 3.69 -12.20
C ASP A 52 5.17 2.95 -11.05
N ASP A 53 6.32 3.44 -10.60
CA ASP A 53 7.07 2.86 -9.49
C ASP A 53 6.29 2.98 -8.17
N GLN A 54 5.72 4.15 -7.91
CA GLN A 54 4.85 4.37 -6.74
C GLN A 54 3.59 3.50 -6.82
N ALA A 55 2.95 3.40 -8.00
CA ALA A 55 1.77 2.56 -8.16
C ALA A 55 2.06 1.06 -7.90
N ARG A 56 3.19 0.54 -8.40
CA ARG A 56 3.60 -0.84 -8.14
C ARG A 56 3.96 -1.07 -6.67
N HIS A 57 4.56 -0.08 -6.03
CA HIS A 57 4.84 -0.14 -4.59
C HIS A 57 3.56 -0.24 -3.75
N LEU A 58 2.52 0.55 -4.08
CA LEU A 58 1.20 0.44 -3.44
C LEU A 58 0.56 -0.94 -3.68
N ALA A 59 0.82 -1.56 -4.83
CA ALA A 59 0.38 -2.93 -5.11
C ALA A 59 1.08 -3.96 -4.20
N ASP A 60 2.38 -3.81 -3.91
CA ASP A 60 3.09 -4.68 -2.96
C ASP A 60 2.55 -4.54 -1.54
N LEU A 61 2.34 -3.31 -1.07
CA LEU A 61 1.72 -3.05 0.25
C LEU A 61 0.32 -3.65 0.34
N THR A 62 -0.47 -3.56 -0.74
CA THR A 62 -1.80 -4.15 -0.81
C THR A 62 -1.72 -5.68 -0.73
N ARG A 63 -0.82 -6.32 -1.50
CA ARG A 63 -0.60 -7.77 -1.48
C ARG A 63 -0.14 -8.26 -0.11
N LEU A 64 0.77 -7.54 0.54
CA LEU A 64 1.21 -7.86 1.91
C LEU A 64 0.06 -7.74 2.92
N GLY A 65 -0.77 -6.70 2.80
CA GLY A 65 -1.96 -6.55 3.65
C GLY A 65 -2.98 -7.67 3.45
N MET A 66 -3.20 -8.12 2.22
CA MET A 66 -4.04 -9.29 1.91
C MET A 66 -3.46 -10.60 2.48
N ALA A 67 -2.14 -10.69 2.62
CA ALA A 67 -1.45 -11.79 3.30
C ALA A 67 -1.41 -11.62 4.84
N GLY A 68 -2.17 -10.67 5.41
CA GLY A 68 -2.30 -10.47 6.85
C GLY A 68 -1.22 -9.60 7.48
N ASN A 69 -0.46 -8.83 6.69
CA ASN A 69 0.69 -8.03 7.16
C ASN A 69 1.70 -8.82 8.00
N LEU A 70 1.91 -10.09 7.65
CA LEU A 70 2.83 -10.96 8.36
C LEU A 70 4.28 -10.55 8.08
N ALA A 71 5.04 -10.26 9.14
CA ALA A 71 6.43 -9.81 9.04
C ALA A 71 7.33 -10.79 8.26
N ASP A 72 7.10 -12.10 8.41
CA ASP A 72 7.93 -13.15 7.82
C ASP A 72 7.33 -13.75 6.53
N PHE A 73 6.17 -13.26 6.06
CA PHE A 73 5.61 -13.69 4.79
C PHE A 73 6.49 -13.23 3.63
N VAL A 74 6.80 -14.12 2.69
CA VAL A 74 7.71 -13.85 1.58
C VAL A 74 6.92 -13.57 0.31
N LEU A 75 7.23 -12.47 -0.36
CA LEU A 75 6.70 -12.11 -1.67
C LEU A 75 7.80 -11.56 -2.58
N ILE A 76 7.50 -11.59 -3.88
CA ILE A 76 8.29 -10.90 -4.89
C ILE A 76 7.73 -9.48 -5.00
N ASP A 77 8.60 -8.49 -4.77
CA ASP A 77 8.28 -7.06 -4.84
C ASP A 77 8.22 -6.54 -6.29
N LYS A 78 7.92 -5.25 -6.44
CA LYS A 78 7.81 -4.52 -7.71
C LYS A 78 9.07 -4.55 -8.55
N ASP A 79 10.23 -4.76 -7.93
CA ASP A 79 11.54 -4.80 -8.57
C ASP A 79 11.96 -6.24 -8.90
N GLY A 80 11.12 -7.23 -8.58
CA GLY A 80 11.39 -8.65 -8.79
C GLY A 80 12.23 -9.29 -7.70
N ALA A 81 12.52 -8.57 -6.61
CA ALA A 81 13.31 -9.09 -5.50
C ALA A 81 12.45 -9.89 -4.51
N VAL A 82 13.02 -10.95 -3.95
CA VAL A 82 12.38 -11.73 -2.89
C VAL A 82 12.56 -10.98 -1.56
N LYS A 83 11.45 -10.59 -0.94
CA LYS A 83 11.41 -9.82 0.30
C LYS A 83 10.50 -10.47 1.33
N ARG A 84 10.85 -10.37 2.61
CA ARG A 84 9.88 -10.60 3.69
C ARG A 84 8.97 -9.38 3.85
N GLY A 85 7.79 -9.58 4.42
CA GLY A 85 6.84 -8.51 4.70
C GLY A 85 7.42 -7.38 5.56
N SER A 86 8.35 -7.69 6.46
CA SER A 86 9.06 -6.68 7.26
C SER A 86 10.03 -5.81 6.46
N GLU A 87 10.33 -6.15 5.21
CA GLU A 87 11.26 -5.44 4.33
C GLU A 87 10.53 -4.59 3.27
N ILE A 88 9.19 -4.61 3.27
CA ILE A 88 8.35 -3.77 2.41
C ILE A 88 7.77 -2.66 3.28
N ASP A 89 8.09 -1.42 2.96
CA ASP A 89 7.61 -0.21 3.64
C ASP A 89 7.09 0.80 2.64
#